data_AF-A0A4R2NWR4-F1
#
_entry.id   AF-A0A4R2NWR4-F1
#
_cell.length_a   1.000
_cell.length_b   1.000
_cell.length_c   1.000
_cell.angle_alpha   90.00
_cell.angle_beta   90.00
_cell.angle_gamma   90.00
#
_symmetry.space_group_name_H-M   'P 1'
#
loop_
_entity.id
_entity.type
_entity.pdbx_description
1 polymer ?
#
loop_
_entity_poly.entity_id
_entity_poly.type
_entity_poly.pdbx_seq_one_letter_code
_entity_poly.pdbx_strand_id
1 'polypeptide(L)'
;MLDLKGLEERYADLLGRLYPGRDRLPRLIAHTLRHGEMTRGDAPFVAGVRDRAARNDLALLLKAGFLRSDTPKGPVRVGFPLDYRESLFPNLFSTREPVVPDPPDIPAIDA
;
A
#
# COMPACT_ATOMS: atom_id res chain seq x y z
N MET A 1 -5.07 -6.80 16.93
CA MET A 1 -4.79 -7.46 15.63
C MET A 1 -5.00 -6.43 14.53
N LEU A 2 -4.13 -6.37 13.52
CA LEU A 2 -4.27 -5.44 12.40
C LEU A 2 -5.59 -5.72 11.65
N ASP A 3 -6.47 -4.73 11.54
CA ASP A 3 -7.74 -4.87 10.82
C ASP A 3 -7.51 -4.76 9.31
N LEU A 4 -7.26 -5.91 8.68
CA LEU A 4 -7.05 -6.01 7.24
C LEU A 4 -8.32 -5.68 6.45
N LYS A 5 -9.50 -6.04 6.98
CA LYS A 5 -10.77 -5.80 6.31
C LYS A 5 -11.07 -4.30 6.23
N GLY A 6 -10.92 -3.58 7.33
CA GLY A 6 -11.10 -2.13 7.32
C GLY A 6 -10.06 -1.43 6.44
N LEU A 7 -8.83 -1.94 6.35
CA LEU A 7 -7.83 -1.39 5.42
C LEU A 7 -8.22 -1.62 3.96
N GLU A 8 -8.72 -2.80 3.60
CA GLU A 8 -9.24 -3.08 2.26
C GLU A 8 -10.41 -2.16 1.88
N GLU A 9 -11.37 -1.96 2.78
CA GLU A 9 -12.51 -1.06 2.58
C GLU A 9 -12.03 0.38 2.33
N ARG A 10 -11.08 0.88 3.13
CA ARG A 10 -10.51 2.22 2.95
C ARG A 10 -9.75 2.36 1.63
N TYR A 11 -9.06 1.32 1.18
CA TYR A 11 -8.46 1.29 -0.16
C TYR A 11 -9.51 1.33 -1.26
N ALA A 12 -10.59 0.56 -1.13
CA ALA A 12 -11.67 0.55 -2.10
C ALA A 12 -12.34 1.93 -2.21
N ASP A 13 -12.65 2.56 -1.08
CA ASP A 13 -13.24 3.90 -1.02
C ASP A 13 -12.31 4.97 -1.58
N LEU A 14 -11.02 4.91 -1.23
CA LEU A 14 -10.02 5.84 -1.75
C LEU A 14 -9.89 5.71 -3.27
N LEU A 15 -9.68 4.49 -3.79
CA LEU A 15 -9.50 4.26 -5.21
C LEU A 15 -10.78 4.52 -6.02
N GLY A 16 -11.95 4.27 -5.45
CA GLY A 16 -13.23 4.61 -6.06
C GLY A 16 -13.40 6.11 -6.27
N ARG A 17 -12.93 6.93 -5.31
CA ARG A 17 -12.93 8.40 -5.43
C ARG A 17 -11.87 8.92 -6.40
N LEU A 18 -10.66 8.36 -6.38
CA LEU A 18 -9.54 8.82 -7.22
C LEU A 18 -9.68 8.38 -8.69
N TYR A 19 -10.24 7.20 -8.91
CA TYR A 19 -10.31 6.56 -10.23
C TYR A 19 -11.71 6.01 -10.51
N PRO A 20 -12.73 6.88 -10.65
CA PRO A 20 -14.09 6.46 -10.91
C PRO A 20 -14.18 5.58 -12.17
N GLY A 21 -14.96 4.49 -12.09
CA GLY A 21 -15.12 3.52 -13.18
C GLY A 21 -13.95 2.54 -13.35
N ARG A 22 -13.01 2.48 -12.39
CA ARG A 22 -11.91 1.51 -12.38
C ARG A 22 -12.03 0.50 -11.24
N ASP A 23 -13.14 -0.23 -11.19
CA ASP A 23 -13.50 -1.19 -10.13
C ASP A 23 -12.54 -2.38 -9.96
N ARG A 24 -11.62 -2.55 -10.92
CA ARG A 24 -10.54 -3.55 -10.89
C ARG A 24 -9.34 -3.15 -10.05
N LEU A 25 -9.10 -1.85 -9.82
CA LEU A 25 -7.95 -1.41 -9.02
C LEU A 25 -8.06 -1.88 -7.56
N PRO A 26 -9.22 -1.74 -6.87
CA PRO A 26 -9.37 -2.28 -5.52
C PRO A 26 -9.15 -3.79 -5.45
N ARG A 27 -9.53 -4.57 -6.48
CA ARG A 27 -9.34 -6.03 -6.50
C ARG A 27 -7.88 -6.43 -6.47
N LEU A 28 -7.03 -5.74 -7.25
CA LEU A 28 -5.59 -5.99 -7.26
C LEU A 28 -4.96 -5.66 -5.90
N ILE A 29 -5.39 -4.58 -5.26
CA ILE A 29 -4.92 -4.21 -3.92
C ILE A 29 -5.39 -5.23 -2.88
N ALA A 30 -6.67 -5.60 -2.87
CA ALA A 30 -7.21 -6.58 -1.93
C ALA A 30 -6.52 -7.93 -2.05
N HIS A 31 -6.25 -8.41 -3.27
CA HIS A 31 -5.47 -9.63 -3.48
C HIS A 31 -4.06 -9.49 -2.89
N THR A 32 -3.35 -8.41 -3.21
CA THR A 32 -1.98 -8.19 -2.71
C THR A 32 -1.95 -8.01 -1.19
N LEU A 33 -2.97 -7.39 -0.59
CA LEU A 33 -3.12 -7.23 0.86
C LEU A 33 -3.29 -8.59 1.56
N ARG A 34 -4.08 -9.49 0.99
CA ARG A 34 -4.37 -10.82 1.56
C ARG A 34 -3.22 -11.81 1.40
N HIS A 35 -2.51 -11.73 0.28
CA HIS A 35 -1.44 -12.67 -0.07
C HIS A 35 -0.03 -12.12 0.19
N GLY A 36 0.09 -10.84 0.58
CA GLY A 36 1.35 -10.14 0.83
C GLY A 36 2.01 -9.63 -0.46
N GLU A 37 2.02 -10.44 -1.51
CA GLU A 37 2.56 -10.09 -2.82
C GLU A 37 1.77 -10.73 -3.96
N MET A 38 1.95 -10.20 -5.18
CA MET A 38 1.32 -10.71 -6.39
C MET A 38 2.33 -10.67 -7.55
N THR A 39 2.42 -11.74 -8.34
CA THR A 39 3.25 -11.64 -9.56
C THR A 39 2.54 -10.79 -10.61
N ARG A 40 3.31 -10.14 -11.49
CA ARG A 40 2.73 -9.33 -12.58
C ARG A 40 1.92 -10.19 -13.58
N GLY A 41 2.24 -11.48 -13.67
CA GLY A 41 1.54 -12.45 -14.51
C GLY A 41 0.17 -12.85 -13.97
N ASP A 42 -0.07 -12.73 -12.67
CA ASP A 42 -1.35 -13.07 -12.04
C ASP A 42 -2.38 -11.95 -12.16
N ALA A 43 -1.95 -10.71 -12.39
CA ALA A 43 -2.84 -9.55 -12.44
C ALA A 43 -4.01 -9.67 -13.45
N PRO A 44 -3.87 -10.22 -14.67
CA PRO A 44 -4.99 -10.46 -15.58
C PRO A 44 -6.05 -11.38 -14.98
N PHE A 45 -5.62 -12.45 -14.30
CA PHE A 45 -6.49 -13.40 -13.62
C PHE A 45 -7.23 -12.73 -12.44
N VAL A 46 -6.50 -12.02 -11.58
CA VAL A 46 -7.06 -11.32 -10.41
C VAL A 46 -8.03 -10.20 -10.82
N ALA A 47 -7.70 -9.43 -11.85
CA ALA A 47 -8.57 -8.37 -12.35
C ALA A 47 -9.73 -8.88 -13.23
N GLY A 48 -9.68 -10.13 -13.71
CA GLY A 48 -10.70 -10.72 -14.59
C GLY A 48 -10.72 -10.10 -15.98
N VAL A 49 -9.56 -9.68 -16.51
CA VAL A 49 -9.43 -8.96 -17.78
C VAL A 49 -8.27 -9.49 -18.62
N ARG A 50 -8.20 -9.03 -19.88
CA ARG A 50 -7.05 -9.32 -20.76
C ARG A 50 -5.77 -8.67 -20.25
N ASP A 51 -4.63 -9.28 -20.59
CA ASP A 51 -3.27 -8.84 -20.27
C ASP A 51 -3.02 -7.34 -20.40
N ARG A 52 -3.43 -6.71 -21.51
CA ARG A 52 -3.18 -5.28 -21.75
C ARG A 52 -3.86 -4.39 -20.71
N ALA A 53 -5.10 -4.71 -20.32
CA ALA A 53 -5.84 -3.91 -19.35
C ALA A 53 -5.20 -4.05 -17.95
N ALA A 54 -4.89 -5.28 -17.53
CA ALA A 54 -4.24 -5.54 -16.25
C ALA A 54 -2.84 -4.88 -16.16
N ARG A 55 -2.05 -4.90 -17.23
CA ARG A 55 -0.76 -4.18 -17.28
C ARG A 55 -0.94 -2.67 -17.10
N ASN A 56 -1.96 -2.07 -17.73
CA ASN A 56 -2.24 -0.64 -17.57
C ASN A 56 -2.65 -0.30 -16.14
N ASP A 57 -3.43 -1.15 -15.48
CA ASP A 57 -3.84 -0.94 -14.09
C ASP A 57 -2.68 -1.10 -13.11
N LEU A 58 -1.85 -2.12 -13.30
CA LEU A 58 -0.61 -2.28 -12.54
C LEU A 58 0.29 -1.06 -12.69
N ALA A 59 0.50 -0.59 -13.92
CA ALA A 59 1.31 0.59 -14.17
C ALA A 59 0.75 1.84 -13.47
N LEU A 60 -0.58 2.01 -13.48
CA LEU A 60 -1.25 3.10 -12.77
C LEU A 60 -1.03 3.01 -11.25
N LEU A 61 -1.27 1.84 -10.65
CA LEU A 61 -1.12 1.63 -9.21
C LEU A 61 0.34 1.77 -8.74
N LEU A 62 1.30 1.29 -9.54
CA LEU A 62 2.73 1.46 -9.27
C LEU A 62 3.14 2.93 -9.35
N LYS A 63 2.69 3.64 -10.39
CA LYS A 63 2.98 5.08 -10.55
C LYS A 63 2.38 5.91 -9.42
N ALA A 64 1.17 5.57 -8.97
CA ALA A 64 0.49 6.23 -7.86
C ALA A 64 1.02 5.81 -6.47
N GLY A 65 1.91 4.82 -6.40
CA GLY A 65 2.54 4.35 -5.17
C GLY A 65 1.68 3.42 -4.31
N PHE A 66 0.49 3.05 -4.78
CA PHE A 66 -0.41 2.08 -4.13
C PHE A 66 0.08 0.64 -4.25
N LEU A 67 0.88 0.36 -5.28
CA LEU A 67 1.71 -0.84 -5.38
C LEU A 67 3.17 -0.44 -5.47
N ARG A 68 4.06 -1.32 -5.01
CA ARG A 68 5.52 -1.18 -5.13
C ARG A 68 6.15 -2.50 -5.50
N SER A 69 7.35 -2.43 -6.07
CA SER A 69 8.14 -3.61 -6.45
C SER A 69 9.61 -3.23 -6.35
N ASP A 70 10.45 -4.13 -5.82
CA ASP A 70 11.88 -3.86 -5.68
C ASP A 70 12.64 -3.97 -7.01
N THR A 71 12.04 -4.64 -8.00
CA THR A 71 12.64 -4.83 -9.32
C THR A 71 11.63 -4.55 -10.43
N PRO A 72 12.08 -4.18 -11.65
CA PRO A 72 11.16 -3.89 -12.75
C PRO A 72 10.20 -5.03 -13.11
N LYS A 73 10.65 -6.29 -12.95
CA LYS A 73 9.88 -7.50 -13.29
C LYS A 73 9.42 -8.31 -12.07
N GLY A 74 9.80 -7.89 -10.87
CA GLY A 74 9.50 -8.60 -9.64
C GLY A 74 8.03 -8.56 -9.25
N PRO A 75 7.66 -9.33 -8.22
CA PRO A 75 6.33 -9.27 -7.63
C PRO A 75 6.03 -7.88 -7.11
N VAL A 76 4.74 -7.56 -7.01
CA VAL A 76 4.25 -6.30 -6.47
C VAL A 76 3.71 -6.53 -5.07
N ARG A 77 3.92 -5.54 -4.20
CA ARG A 77 3.44 -5.48 -2.82
C ARG A 77 2.64 -4.21 -2.63
N VAL A 78 1.77 -4.18 -1.62
CA VAL A 78 0.98 -2.98 -1.30
C VAL A 78 1.91 -1.86 -0.87
N GLY A 79 1.72 -0.68 -1.43
CA GLY A 79 2.41 0.54 -1.02
C GLY A 79 1.43 1.51 -0.38
N PHE A 80 1.89 2.29 0.60
CA PHE A 80 1.06 3.26 1.32
C PHE A 80 1.54 4.69 0.97
N PRO A 81 0.95 5.37 -0.01
CA PRO A 81 1.35 6.73 -0.35
C PRO A 81 1.09 7.69 0.80
N LEU A 82 2.06 8.56 1.10
CA LEU A 82 1.98 9.49 2.22
C LEU A 82 0.81 10.48 2.09
N ASP A 83 0.50 10.92 0.86
CA ASP A 83 -0.60 11.84 0.58
C ASP A 83 -1.96 11.30 1.02
N TYR A 84 -2.09 9.97 1.15
CA TYR A 84 -3.34 9.30 1.53
C TYR A 84 -3.26 8.60 2.88
N ARG A 85 -2.25 8.90 3.70
CA ARG A 85 -2.04 8.23 5.00
C ARG A 85 -3.25 8.33 5.93
N GLU A 86 -3.92 9.49 5.98
CA GLU A 86 -5.10 9.69 6.83
C GLU A 86 -6.33 8.91 6.32
N SER A 87 -6.42 8.73 5.00
CA SER A 87 -7.47 7.88 4.40
C SER A 87 -7.23 6.40 4.66
N LEU A 88 -5.97 5.96 4.64
CA LEU A 88 -5.59 4.55 4.79
C LEU A 88 -5.46 4.12 6.25
N PHE A 89 -5.02 5.03 7.11
CA PHE A 89 -4.77 4.80 8.54
C PHE A 89 -5.23 5.99 9.37
N PRO A 90 -6.55 6.15 9.55
CA PRO A 90 -7.08 7.24 10.36
C PRO A 90 -6.54 7.15 11.79
N ASN A 91 -6.14 8.29 12.35
CA ASN A 91 -5.55 8.43 13.70
C ASN A 91 -4.22 7.71 13.92
N LEU A 92 -3.52 7.30 12.85
CA LEU A 92 -2.20 6.66 12.99
C LEU A 92 -1.15 7.61 13.57
N PHE A 93 -1.22 8.88 13.20
CA PHE A 93 -0.39 9.93 13.77
C PHE A 93 -1.20 10.65 14.84
N SER A 94 -0.79 10.49 16.09
CA SER A 94 -1.34 11.30 17.16
C SER A 94 -0.86 12.75 16.99
N THR A 95 -1.73 13.71 17.28
CA THR A 95 -1.33 15.11 17.49
C THR A 95 -0.57 15.30 18.80
N ARG A 96 -0.49 14.27 19.65
CA ARG A 96 0.30 14.31 20.87
C ARG A 96 1.79 14.23 20.52
N GLU A 97 2.54 15.23 20.94
CA GLU A 97 3.99 15.25 20.81
C GLU A 97 4.60 14.02 21.52
N PRO A 98 5.49 13.26 20.84
CA PRO A 98 6.12 12.11 21.46
C PRO A 98 6.98 12.56 22.64
N VAL A 99 6.80 11.92 23.79
CA VAL A 99 7.74 12.07 24.91
C VAL A 99 8.99 11.31 24.52
N VAL A 100 9.97 12.03 23.95
CA VAL A 100 11.30 11.48 23.68
C VAL A 100 12.04 11.46 25.03
N PRO A 101 12.38 10.28 25.59
CA PRO A 101 13.17 10.24 26.81
C PRO A 101 14.56 10.82 26.54
N ASP A 102 15.19 11.37 27.58
CA ASP A 102 16.57 11.83 27.48
C ASP A 102 17.46 10.68 26.98
N PRO A 103 18.42 10.95 26.06
CA PRO A 103 19.37 9.95 25.64
C PRO A 103 20.06 9.33 26.87
N PRO A 104 20.27 8.00 26.89
CA PRO A 104 21.01 7.39 27.98
C PRO A 104 22.42 7.99 28.07
N ASP A 105 22.93 8.15 29.29
CA ASP A 105 24.33 8.54 29.49
C ASP A 105 25.23 7.50 28.82
N ILE A 106 25.94 7.93 27.77
CA ILE A 106 26.93 7.09 27.12
C ILE A 106 28.13 7.05 28.08
N PRO A 107 28.48 5.87 28.64
CA PRO A 107 29.67 5.78 29.48
C PRO A 107 30.89 6.23 28.68
N ALA A 108 31.74 7.06 29.31
CA ALA A 108 32.99 7.47 28.70
C ALA A 108 33.77 6.21 28.30
N ILE A 109 34.09 6.08 27.02
CA ILE A 109 35.01 5.05 26.55
C ILE A 109 36.39 5.53 27.01
N ASP A 110 36.89 4.96 28.09
CA ASP A 110 38.28 5.16 28.51
C ASP A 110 39.18 4.64 27.37
N ALA A 111 39.95 5.56 26.79
CA ALA A 111 40.88 5.32 25.67
C ALA A 111 42.26 4.87 26.15
#